data_AF-A0A6J5TIW1-F1
#
_entry.id   AF-A0A6J5TIW1-F1
#
_cell.length_a   1.000
_cell.length_b   1.000
_cell.length_c   1.000
_cell.angle_alpha   90.00
_cell.angle_beta   90.00
_cell.angle_gamma   90.00
#
_symmetry.space_group_name_H-M   'P 1'
#
loop_
_entity.id
_entity.type
_entity.pdbx_description
1 polymer ?
#
loop_
_entity_poly.entity_id
_entity_poly.type
_entity_poly.pdbx_seq_one_letter_code
_entity_poly.pdbx_strand_id
1 'polypeptide(L)'
;MPSHVDSQLVYDNIGRDEIQKLFPSEGALPRLKTMTWDMVNPDAEFADPVAVINLKFLNDLQLRSKESEVKFELAYNTLETMLNSMYSIRDLLSNVHFGESYCALSSPSQWECG
;
A
#
# COMPACT_ATOMS: atom_id res chain seq x y z
N MET A 1 9.97 -34.56 -6.18
CA MET A 1 8.56 -34.23 -5.86
C MET A 1 8.57 -32.85 -5.22
N PRO A 2 7.92 -31.83 -5.79
CA PRO A 2 7.95 -30.49 -5.19
C PRO A 2 6.88 -30.41 -4.10
N SER A 3 7.30 -30.39 -2.84
CA SER A 3 6.47 -29.93 -1.73
C SER A 3 6.41 -28.41 -1.79
N HIS A 4 5.52 -27.90 -2.63
CA HIS A 4 5.10 -26.50 -2.63
C HIS A 4 4.31 -26.31 -1.34
N VAL A 5 5.01 -25.93 -0.27
CA VAL A 5 4.38 -25.61 1.00
C VAL A 5 3.55 -24.36 0.79
N ASP A 6 2.26 -24.55 1.00
CA ASP A 6 1.17 -23.59 0.96
C ASP A 6 1.59 -22.33 1.73
N SER A 7 1.95 -21.28 0.99
CA SER A 7 1.97 -19.91 1.51
C SER A 7 0.51 -19.52 1.75
N GLN A 8 -0.07 -20.13 2.78
CA GLN A 8 -1.41 -19.84 3.22
C GLN A 8 -1.35 -18.42 3.75
N LEU A 9 -1.72 -17.48 2.89
CA LEU A 9 -1.94 -16.09 3.24
C LEU A 9 -2.98 -16.12 4.35
N VAL A 10 -2.53 -15.96 5.60
CA VAL A 10 -3.41 -15.84 6.75
C VAL A 10 -4.09 -14.49 6.60
N TYR A 11 -5.15 -14.50 5.82
CA TYR A 11 -6.09 -13.41 5.75
C TYR A 11 -7.17 -13.68 6.78
N ASP A 12 -7.11 -13.01 7.93
CA ASP A 12 -8.32 -12.31 8.34
C ASP A 12 -8.49 -11.17 7.33
N ASN A 13 -9.15 -11.49 6.21
CA ASN A 13 -9.47 -10.55 5.16
C ASN A 13 -10.36 -9.49 5.80
N ILE A 14 -9.86 -8.26 5.96
CA ILE A 14 -10.73 -7.09 6.00
C ILE A 14 -11.69 -7.26 4.82
N GLY A 15 -12.99 -7.37 5.09
CA GLY A 15 -13.95 -7.73 4.05
C GLY A 15 -13.78 -6.76 2.88
N ARG A 16 -13.82 -7.24 1.63
CA ARG A 16 -13.72 -6.33 0.47
C ARG A 16 -14.72 -5.17 0.56
N ASP A 17 -15.84 -5.40 1.22
CA ASP A 17 -16.87 -4.41 1.52
C ASP A 17 -16.45 -3.37 2.57
N GLU A 18 -15.61 -3.74 3.53
CA GLU A 18 -15.03 -2.82 4.52
C GLU A 18 -13.96 -1.94 3.90
N ILE A 19 -13.12 -2.50 3.02
CA ILE A 19 -12.15 -1.73 2.25
C ILE A 19 -12.90 -0.72 1.37
N GLN A 20 -13.94 -1.14 0.65
CA GLN A 20 -14.75 -0.24 -0.19
C GLN A 20 -15.40 0.91 0.59
N LYS A 21 -15.75 0.71 1.87
CA LYS A 21 -16.26 1.80 2.73
C LYS A 21 -15.21 2.87 3.05
N LEU A 22 -13.92 2.55 2.96
CA LEU A 22 -12.82 3.51 3.15
C LEU A 22 -12.59 4.37 1.90
N PHE A 23 -13.00 3.89 0.73
CA PHE A 23 -12.83 4.55 -0.56
C PHE A 23 -14.20 4.81 -1.19
N PRO A 24 -14.99 5.79 -0.70
CA PRO A 24 -16.24 6.16 -1.35
C PRO A 24 -15.98 6.52 -2.82
N SER A 25 -16.87 6.10 -3.72
CA SER A 25 -16.75 6.23 -5.18
C SER A 25 -16.64 7.67 -5.69
N GLU A 26 -16.76 8.67 -4.82
CA GLU A 26 -16.76 10.10 -5.14
C GLU A 26 -15.36 10.73 -5.26
N GLY A 27 -14.31 9.92 -5.46
CA GLY A 27 -13.00 10.40 -5.91
C GLY A 27 -12.10 11.01 -4.83
N ALA A 28 -12.47 10.91 -3.54
CA ALA A 28 -11.55 11.24 -2.46
C ALA A 28 -10.72 10.03 -2.08
N LEU A 29 -9.41 10.10 -2.32
CA LEU A 29 -8.46 9.15 -1.76
C LEU A 29 -8.35 9.41 -0.24
N PRO A 30 -8.57 8.40 0.61
CA PRO A 30 -8.40 8.55 2.05
C PRO A 30 -6.93 8.86 2.33
N ARG A 31 -6.72 9.80 3.24
CA ARG A 31 -5.37 10.24 3.62
C ARG A 31 -4.93 9.51 4.86
N LEU A 32 -3.80 8.84 4.80
CA LEU A 32 -3.22 8.22 5.98
C LEU A 32 -2.81 9.33 6.97
N LYS A 33 -3.32 9.24 8.21
CA LYS A 33 -3.01 10.15 9.30
C LYS A 33 -1.93 9.59 10.21
N THR A 34 -2.08 8.32 10.56
CA THR A 34 -1.21 7.65 11.53
C THR A 34 -1.05 6.20 11.14
N MET A 35 0.16 5.70 11.29
CA MET A 35 0.50 4.29 11.18
C MET A 35 1.23 3.90 12.46
N THR A 36 0.82 2.78 13.05
CA THR A 36 1.53 2.17 14.18
C THR A 36 1.77 0.71 13.86
N TRP A 37 2.86 0.16 14.37
CA TRP A 37 3.20 -1.24 14.20
C TRP A 37 3.72 -1.80 15.53
N ASP A 38 3.43 -3.07 15.77
CA ASP A 38 3.89 -3.82 16.93
C ASP A 38 4.30 -5.22 16.47
N MET A 39 5.35 -5.79 17.05
CA MET A 39 5.75 -7.17 16.79
C MET A 39 5.31 -8.03 17.97
N VAL A 40 4.29 -8.83 17.77
CA VAL A 40 3.70 -9.65 18.81
C VAL A 40 4.32 -11.03 18.75
N ASN A 41 4.94 -11.45 19.86
CA ASN A 41 5.27 -12.85 20.05
C ASN A 41 4.03 -13.56 20.62
N PRO A 42 3.40 -14.49 19.88
CA PRO A 42 2.26 -15.22 20.38
C PRO A 42 2.63 -15.99 21.66
N ASP A 43 1.70 -16.08 22.62
CA ASP A 43 1.90 -16.76 23.91
C ASP A 43 2.18 -18.28 23.77
N ALA A 44 2.10 -18.82 22.56
CA ALA A 44 2.42 -20.20 22.25
C ALA A 44 3.93 -20.36 22.00
N GLU A 45 4.52 -21.35 22.67
CA GLU A 45 5.97 -21.63 22.74
C GLU A 45 6.66 -21.83 21.37
N PHE A 46 5.90 -22.03 20.28
CA PHE A 46 6.42 -22.30 18.93
C PHE A 46 5.72 -21.52 17.81
N ALA A 47 4.91 -20.51 18.14
CA ALA A 47 4.22 -19.76 17.09
C ALA A 47 5.12 -18.63 16.56
N ASP A 48 5.09 -18.44 15.24
CA ASP A 48 5.89 -17.41 14.59
C ASP A 48 5.43 -16.01 15.02
N PRO A 49 6.36 -15.07 15.27
CA PRO A 49 6.01 -13.70 15.59
C PRO A 49 5.23 -13.06 14.44
N VAL A 50 4.22 -12.28 14.79
CA VAL A 50 3.37 -11.58 13.83
C VAL A 50 3.53 -10.06 13.99
N ALA A 51 3.60 -9.37 12.86
CA ALA A 51 3.58 -7.92 12.85
C ALA A 51 2.13 -7.43 12.78
N VAL A 52 1.73 -6.67 13.78
CA VAL A 52 0.42 -6.04 13.87
C VAL A 52 0.54 -4.61 13.38
N ILE A 53 -0.15 -4.28 12.28
CA ILE A 53 -0.12 -2.94 11.69
C ILE A 53 -1.50 -2.31 11.82
N ASN A 54 -1.53 -1.08 12.33
CA ASN A 54 -2.75 -0.28 12.43
C ASN A 54 -2.59 0.99 11.60
N LEU A 55 -3.54 1.24 10.70
CA LEU A 55 -3.62 2.42 9.85
C LEU A 55 -4.85 3.23 10.23
N LYS A 56 -4.65 4.51 10.49
CA LYS A 56 -5.73 5.47 10.71
C LYS A 56 -5.79 6.46 9.56
N PHE A 57 -6.96 6.60 8.97
CA PHE A 57 -7.19 7.50 7.84
C PHE A 57 -8.10 8.66 8.23
N LEU A 58 -7.85 9.80 7.60
CA LEU A 58 -8.75 10.95 7.61
C LEU A 58 -9.77 10.81 6.50
N ASN A 59 -11.02 11.09 6.83
CA ASN A 59 -12.10 11.21 5.86
C ASN A 59 -12.48 12.68 5.72
N ASP A 60 -11.83 13.37 4.77
CA ASP A 60 -12.00 14.81 4.53
C ASP A 60 -13.41 15.16 3.99
N LEU A 61 -14.17 14.18 3.49
CA LEU A 61 -15.52 14.38 2.95
C LEU A 61 -16.62 14.42 4.03
N GLN A 62 -16.36 13.87 5.23
CA GLN A 62 -17.35 13.88 6.30
C GLN A 62 -17.13 15.08 7.23
N LEU A 63 -18.02 16.08 7.13
CA LEU A 63 -18.08 17.30 7.97
C LEU A 63 -18.13 17.02 9.49
N ARG A 64 -18.35 15.76 9.90
CA ARG A 64 -17.99 15.25 11.22
C ARG A 64 -16.81 14.31 11.03
N SER A 65 -15.59 14.82 11.24
CA SER A 65 -14.33 14.09 11.13
C SER A 65 -14.43 12.71 11.80
N LYS A 66 -14.69 11.68 11.01
CA LYS A 66 -14.73 10.29 11.48
C LYS A 66 -13.47 9.64 10.96
N GLU A 67 -12.52 9.46 11.86
CA GLU A 67 -11.33 8.65 11.59
C GLU A 67 -11.79 7.22 11.30
N SER A 68 -11.21 6.62 10.27
CA SER A 68 -11.35 5.19 10.01
C SER A 68 -10.05 4.49 10.39
N GLU A 69 -10.18 3.32 11.00
CA GLU A 69 -9.04 2.52 11.44
C GLU A 69 -9.12 1.14 10.81
N VAL A 70 -7.98 0.67 10.34
CA VAL A 70 -7.81 -0.67 9.80
C VAL A 70 -6.63 -1.31 10.50
N LYS A 71 -6.84 -2.52 11.02
CA LYS A 71 -5.83 -3.34 11.67
C LYS A 71 -5.68 -4.63 10.89
N PHE A 72 -4.43 -5.05 10.68
CA PHE A 72 -4.12 -6.33 10.06
C PHE A 72 -2.85 -6.91 10.67
N GLU A 73 -2.75 -8.23 10.62
CA GLU A 73 -1.62 -8.98 11.14
C GLU A 73 -0.90 -9.62 9.96
N LEU A 74 0.43 -9.56 9.98
CA LEU A 74 1.28 -10.07 8.91
C LEU A 74 2.28 -11.06 9.49
N ALA A 75 2.41 -12.21 8.83
CA ALA A 75 3.55 -13.07 9.00
C ALA A 75 4.83 -12.39 8.48
N TYR A 76 5.98 -12.79 9.01
CA TYR A 76 7.29 -12.20 8.68
C TYR A 76 7.58 -12.12 7.17
N ASN A 77 7.36 -13.22 6.43
CA ASN A 77 7.59 -13.28 4.98
C ASN A 77 6.74 -12.27 4.18
N THR A 78 5.52 -12.01 4.66
CA THR A 78 4.57 -11.11 4.03
C THR A 78 4.93 -9.66 4.35
N LEU A 79 5.36 -9.41 5.59
CA LEU A 79 5.90 -8.11 5.99
C LEU A 79 7.11 -7.71 5.14
N GLU A 80 8.06 -8.63 4.92
CA GLU A 80 9.22 -8.39 4.05
C GLU A 80 8.80 -8.01 2.63
N THR A 81 7.85 -8.76 2.06
CA THR A 81 7.30 -8.49 0.72
C THR A 81 6.63 -7.11 0.65
N MET A 82 5.86 -6.74 1.67
CA MET A 82 5.19 -5.44 1.75
C MET A 82 6.20 -4.28 1.83
N LEU A 83 7.24 -4.42 2.65
CA LEU A 83 8.28 -3.40 2.80
C LEU A 83 9.07 -3.21 1.51
N ASN A 84 9.39 -4.31 0.82
CA ASN A 84 10.03 -4.25 -0.50
C ASN A 84 9.16 -3.51 -1.52
N SER A 85 7.85 -3.77 -1.55
CA SER A 85 6.91 -3.05 -2.40
C SER A 85 6.86 -1.55 -2.08
N MET A 86 6.80 -1.18 -0.80
CA MET A 86 6.84 0.23 -0.38
C MET A 86 8.15 0.92 -0.77
N TYR A 87 9.29 0.22 -0.66
CA TYR A 87 10.58 0.75 -1.10
C TYR A 87 10.59 1.01 -2.61
N SER A 88 10.07 0.08 -3.41
CA SER A 88 9.91 0.27 -4.85
C SER A 88 9.00 1.46 -5.18
N ILE A 89 7.88 1.62 -4.48
CA ILE A 89 7.00 2.79 -4.67
C ILE A 89 7.74 4.09 -4.34
N ARG A 90 8.50 4.14 -3.24
CA ARG A 90 9.31 5.31 -2.89
C ARG A 90 10.31 5.64 -3.99
N ASP A 91 11.00 4.64 -4.53
CA ASP A 91 11.99 4.85 -5.59
C ASP A 91 11.34 5.42 -6.85
N LEU A 92 10.20 4.83 -7.27
CA LEU A 92 9.40 5.33 -8.39
C LEU A 92 8.99 6.80 -8.16
N LEU A 93 8.41 7.13 -7.00
CA LEU A 93 7.97 8.49 -6.70
C LEU A 93 9.14 9.49 -6.58
N SER A 94 10.31 9.04 -6.12
CA SER A 94 11.53 9.86 -6.06
C SER A 94 12.12 10.13 -7.45
N ASN A 95 12.03 9.15 -8.36
CA ASN A 95 12.59 9.22 -9.70
C ASN A 95 11.67 9.93 -10.72
N VAL A 96 10.42 10.23 -10.35
CA VAL A 96 9.48 11.04 -11.16
C VAL A 96 9.97 12.49 -11.38
N HIS A 97 11.04 12.93 -10.70
CA HIS A 97 11.64 14.26 -10.93
C HIS A 97 12.66 14.39 -12.07
N PHE A 98 12.88 13.38 -12.91
CA PHE A 98 13.83 13.49 -14.04
C PHE A 98 13.25 13.06 -15.40
N GLY A 99 11.94 13.20 -15.62
CA GLY A 99 11.26 12.81 -16.86
C GLY A 99 10.60 13.91 -17.69
N GLU A 100 10.44 15.14 -17.19
CA GLU A 100 9.65 16.20 -17.85
C GLU A 100 10.46 17.40 -18.37
N SER A 101 11.71 17.23 -18.84
CA SER A 101 12.46 18.35 -19.46
C SER A 101 13.27 18.03 -20.71
N TYR A 102 13.07 16.88 -21.36
CA TYR A 102 13.75 16.58 -22.64
C TYR A 102 12.81 16.41 -23.85
N CYS A 103 11.54 16.79 -23.76
CA CYS A 103 10.62 16.75 -24.93
C CYS A 103 10.34 18.11 -25.57
N ALA A 104 10.93 19.21 -25.09
CA ALA A 104 10.69 20.54 -25.66
C ALA A 104 11.79 21.04 -26.63
N LEU A 105 12.81 20.23 -26.97
CA LEU A 105 13.92 20.65 -27.83
C LEU A 105 14.08 19.86 -29.13
N SER A 106 13.05 19.15 -29.59
CA SER A 106 12.99 18.68 -30.98
C SER A 106 11.93 19.48 -31.73
N SER A 107 12.39 20.53 -32.41
CA SER A 107 11.60 21.43 -33.25
C SER A 107 10.67 20.70 -34.23
N PRO A 108 9.45 21.22 -34.48
CA PRO A 108 8.55 20.69 -35.50
C PRO A 108 8.97 21.21 -36.88
N SER A 109 9.89 20.53 -37.54
CA SER A 109 10.21 20.81 -38.94
C SER A 109 10.64 19.55 -39.66
N GLN A 110 9.75 18.56 -39.76
CA GLN A 110 9.87 17.48 -40.74
C GLN A 110 8.56 16.70 -40.87
N TRP A 111 7.60 17.30 -41.58
CA TRP A 111 6.71 16.54 -42.47
C TRP A 111 6.27 17.48 -43.60
N GLU A 112 7.22 17.94 -44.40
CA GLU A 112 6.93 18.33 -45.78
C GLU A 112 7.79 17.48 -46.71
N CYS A 113 7.17 17.08 -47.82
CA CYS A 113 7.70 16.40 -49.01
C CYS A 113 7.79 14.87 -48.99
N GLY A 114 6.98 14.25 -49.86
CA GLY A 114 7.07 12.86 -50.29
C GLY A 114 5.75 12.34 -50.83
#